data_AF-A0A7W1E978-F1
#
_entry.id   AF-A0A7W1E978-F1
#
_cell.length_a   1.000
_cell.length_b   1.000
_cell.length_c   1.000
_cell.angle_alpha   90.00
_cell.angle_beta   90.00
_cell.angle_gamma   90.00
#
_symmetry.space_group_name_H-M   'P 1'
#
loop_
_entity.id
_entity.type
_entity.pdbx_description
1 polymer ?
#
loop_
_entity_poly.entity_id
_entity_poly.type
_entity_poly.pdbx_seq_one_letter_code
_entity_poly.pdbx_strand_id
1 'polypeptide(L)'
;MTGGARPHVSNDGRARALVLAHGWNATAYQILNPGIEHWFASAGDAVIGYVRAGGFRVVAGAPVCPAGRMAAVVKEFEREAHRARERVCYFGAEARLEATLAGSPDHSFVLLGAQPAWDPARWVERTGTRPTVRFQIRRAARKGVVISEVAPAAASSDPSLRECLTAWLATRGLSPLHFLVEPDTLATLTDRRIFVAHRAGRTIGFVVASIVPARRGWLVEQFIRHPDAPNGTMEALIDAAVRAVADDGAAYVTLGLSPLAPCPRADPPRQSGPSWWLRSLFYLMRRFGRRFYDFRGLERFKSKFAPMRWEPVYLITDQRRITLSAMYAVAAAFTGGAPLRAFARASLASLIPSCRQPGAARARVRSRPAGAPS
;
A
#
# COMPACT_ATOMS: atom_id res chain seq x y z
N MET A 1 -0.84 47.94 -16.36
CA MET A 1 -0.49 46.94 -17.40
C MET A 1 -0.72 45.56 -16.83
N THR A 2 -1.85 44.97 -17.20
CA THR A 2 -2.38 43.68 -16.77
C THR A 2 -1.67 42.55 -17.51
N GLY A 3 -0.75 41.86 -16.84
CA GLY A 3 -0.13 40.62 -17.33
C GLY A 3 -1.02 39.44 -16.99
N GLY A 4 -1.72 38.91 -18.01
CA GLY A 4 -2.69 37.84 -17.88
C GLY A 4 -2.13 36.57 -17.25
N ALA A 5 -2.84 36.06 -16.24
CA ALA A 5 -2.68 34.72 -15.73
C ALA A 5 -2.94 33.73 -16.87
N ARG A 6 -1.90 33.01 -17.29
CA ARG A 6 -2.08 31.80 -18.09
C ARG A 6 -2.94 30.82 -17.28
N PRO A 7 -3.93 30.16 -17.89
CA PRO A 7 -4.82 29.26 -17.16
C PRO A 7 -3.99 28.14 -16.53
N HIS A 8 -3.97 28.10 -15.19
CA HIS A 8 -3.41 27.03 -14.38
C HIS A 8 -4.33 25.81 -14.51
N VAL A 9 -4.23 25.07 -15.62
CA VAL A 9 -4.61 23.66 -15.60
C VAL A 9 -3.76 23.06 -14.49
N SER A 10 -4.37 22.62 -13.39
CA SER A 10 -3.62 22.23 -12.19
C SER A 10 -2.61 21.14 -12.55
N ASN A 11 -1.42 21.17 -11.96
CA ASN A 11 -0.39 20.15 -12.19
C ASN A 11 -0.96 18.73 -11.96
N ASP A 12 -1.96 18.60 -11.09
CA ASP A 12 -2.71 17.38 -10.81
C ASP A 12 -3.44 16.81 -12.03
N GLY A 13 -4.05 17.66 -12.86
CA GLY A 13 -4.77 17.22 -14.07
C GLY A 13 -3.83 16.59 -15.10
N ARG A 14 -2.65 17.19 -15.28
CA ARG A 14 -1.62 16.67 -16.20
C ARG A 14 -1.00 15.38 -15.67
N ALA A 15 -0.65 15.33 -14.38
CA ALA A 15 -0.13 14.13 -13.74
C ALA A 15 -1.13 12.97 -13.85
N ARG A 16 -2.41 13.22 -13.55
CA ARG A 16 -3.48 12.24 -13.66
C ARG A 16 -3.64 11.72 -15.09
N ALA A 17 -3.61 12.59 -16.10
CA ALA A 17 -3.70 12.17 -17.50
C ALA A 17 -2.56 11.19 -17.89
N LEU A 18 -1.32 11.50 -17.47
CA LEU A 18 -0.17 10.62 -17.73
C LEU A 18 -0.27 9.29 -16.96
N VAL A 19 -0.74 9.31 -15.71
CA VAL A 19 -1.02 8.10 -14.91
C VAL A 19 -2.06 7.22 -15.59
N LEU A 20 -3.18 7.79 -16.03
CA LEU A 20 -4.23 7.05 -16.73
C LEU A 20 -3.76 6.49 -18.08
N ALA A 21 -2.85 7.16 -18.77
CA ALA A 21 -2.30 6.70 -20.04
C ALA A 21 -1.20 5.63 -19.89
N HIS A 22 -0.34 5.74 -18.87
CA HIS A 22 0.94 5.01 -18.83
C HIS A 22 1.26 4.34 -17.49
N GLY A 23 0.41 4.47 -16.47
CA GLY A 23 0.63 3.92 -15.13
C GLY A 23 0.71 2.40 -15.14
N TRP A 24 1.91 1.86 -14.91
CA TRP A 24 2.18 0.42 -14.98
C TRP A 24 2.49 -0.21 -13.61
N ASN A 25 3.29 0.44 -12.76
CA ASN A 25 3.50 -0.04 -11.39
C ASN A 25 2.17 -0.07 -10.64
N ALA A 26 2.00 -1.03 -9.72
CA ALA A 26 0.82 -1.10 -8.88
C ALA A 26 0.58 0.20 -8.10
N THR A 27 1.67 0.87 -7.71
CA THR A 27 1.67 2.12 -6.95
C THR A 27 1.60 3.38 -7.83
N ALA A 28 1.49 3.26 -9.17
CA ALA A 28 1.58 4.39 -10.08
C ALA A 28 0.50 5.46 -9.82
N TYR A 29 -0.71 5.05 -9.43
CA TYR A 29 -1.78 5.99 -9.11
C TYR A 29 -1.54 6.77 -7.80
N GLN A 30 -0.75 6.20 -6.88
CA GLN A 30 -0.47 6.82 -5.58
C GLN A 30 0.39 8.09 -5.71
N ILE A 31 1.01 8.35 -6.86
CA ILE A 31 1.73 9.61 -7.07
C ILE A 31 0.79 10.82 -7.04
N LEU A 32 -0.52 10.62 -7.21
CA LEU A 32 -1.53 11.69 -7.16
C LEU A 32 -1.98 11.99 -5.72
N ASN A 33 -1.49 11.24 -4.72
CA ASN A 33 -1.82 11.50 -3.33
C ASN A 33 -1.18 12.80 -2.84
N PRO A 34 -1.79 13.47 -1.85
CA PRO A 34 -1.23 14.66 -1.23
C PRO A 34 0.20 14.44 -0.73
N GLY A 35 1.03 15.48 -0.85
CA GLY A 35 2.41 15.46 -0.37
C GLY A 35 3.42 14.78 -1.31
N ILE A 36 2.99 14.30 -2.49
CA ILE A 36 3.88 13.84 -3.55
C ILE A 36 4.15 14.98 -4.53
N GLU A 37 5.43 15.29 -4.76
CA GLU A 37 5.84 16.25 -5.77
C GLU A 37 5.89 15.59 -7.16
N HIS A 38 5.53 16.34 -8.20
CA HIS A 38 5.60 15.87 -9.58
C HIS A 38 6.74 16.53 -10.34
N TRP A 39 7.58 15.72 -10.96
CA TRP A 39 8.49 16.14 -12.02
C TRP A 39 7.96 15.68 -13.37
N PHE A 40 8.01 16.55 -14.37
CA PHE A 40 7.56 16.24 -15.74
C PHE A 40 8.75 16.28 -16.69
N ALA A 41 8.85 15.29 -17.58
CA ALA A 41 9.87 15.29 -18.61
C ALA A 41 9.68 16.46 -19.59
N SER A 42 10.77 16.93 -20.17
CA SER A 42 10.80 18.02 -21.16
C SER A 42 9.92 17.75 -22.38
N ALA A 43 9.88 16.50 -22.86
CA ALA A 43 9.01 16.07 -23.95
C ALA A 43 7.52 16.04 -23.56
N GLY A 44 7.22 16.18 -22.27
CA GLY A 44 5.88 16.26 -21.72
C GLY A 44 5.10 14.96 -21.63
N ASP A 45 5.73 13.85 -21.98
CA ASP A 45 5.15 12.50 -22.08
C ASP A 45 5.41 11.62 -20.84
N ALA A 46 5.94 12.20 -19.76
CA ALA A 46 6.25 11.46 -18.55
C ALA A 46 6.06 12.30 -17.28
N VAL A 47 5.71 11.61 -16.20
CA VAL A 47 5.65 12.17 -14.85
C VAL A 47 6.34 11.22 -13.85
N ILE A 48 7.03 11.80 -12.87
CA ILE A 48 7.64 11.10 -11.75
C ILE A 48 7.09 11.72 -10.47
N GLY A 49 6.45 10.90 -9.63
CA GLY A 49 6.06 11.27 -8.27
C GLY A 49 7.18 10.97 -7.28
N TYR A 50 7.60 11.96 -6.49
CA TYR A 50 8.65 11.78 -5.51
C TYR A 50 8.48 12.67 -4.28
N VAL A 51 9.24 12.39 -3.23
CA VAL A 51 9.42 13.28 -2.08
C VAL A 51 10.90 13.53 -1.85
N ARG A 52 11.25 14.66 -1.22
CA ARG A 52 12.63 14.96 -0.85
C ARG A 52 12.92 14.56 0.59
N ALA A 53 13.96 13.77 0.80
CA ALA A 53 14.40 13.37 2.12
C ALA A 53 15.91 13.06 2.15
N GLY A 54 16.65 13.61 3.12
CA GLY A 54 18.05 13.26 3.35
C GLY A 54 19.01 13.47 2.17
N GLY A 55 18.73 14.45 1.30
CA GLY A 55 19.49 14.69 0.06
C GLY A 55 19.19 13.68 -1.06
N PHE A 56 18.02 13.03 -1.01
CA PHE A 56 17.50 12.17 -2.07
C PHE A 56 16.12 12.65 -2.53
N ARG A 57 15.84 12.47 -3.82
CA ARG A 57 14.49 12.34 -4.39
C ARG A 57 14.07 10.88 -4.27
N VAL A 58 13.16 10.59 -3.35
CA VAL A 58 12.61 9.25 -3.14
C VAL A 58 11.36 9.11 -4.02
N VAL A 59 11.50 8.38 -5.12
CA VAL A 59 10.47 8.17 -6.14
C VAL A 59 9.49 7.09 -5.70
N ALA A 60 8.19 7.37 -5.86
CA ALA A 60 7.09 6.45 -5.64
C ALA A 60 6.95 5.48 -6.82
N GLY A 61 7.57 4.32 -6.71
CA GLY A 61 7.56 3.29 -7.76
C GLY A 61 8.58 3.55 -8.85
N ALA A 62 8.12 3.94 -10.03
CA ALA A 62 8.93 4.15 -11.24
C ALA A 62 8.33 5.30 -12.08
N PRO A 63 9.07 5.85 -13.05
CA PRO A 63 8.53 6.85 -13.96
C PRO A 63 7.28 6.36 -14.71
N VAL A 64 6.25 7.21 -14.73
CA VAL A 64 5.02 6.97 -15.49
C VAL A 64 5.22 7.54 -16.89
N CYS A 65 5.49 6.67 -17.85
CA CYS A 65 5.84 7.05 -19.22
C CYS A 65 5.59 5.90 -20.23
N PRO A 66 5.57 6.19 -21.55
CA PRO A 66 5.51 5.16 -22.59
C PRO A 66 6.62 4.10 -22.49
N ALA A 67 6.28 2.86 -22.89
CA ALA A 67 7.17 1.75 -23.25
C ALA A 67 8.68 2.09 -23.29
N GLY A 68 9.07 2.53 -24.48
CA GLY A 68 10.44 2.81 -24.87
C GLY A 68 11.01 4.14 -24.34
N ARG A 69 10.28 4.92 -23.55
CA ARG A 69 10.77 6.19 -22.99
C ARG A 69 11.42 6.04 -21.62
N MET A 70 11.23 4.89 -20.95
CA MET A 70 11.69 4.66 -19.58
C MET A 70 13.16 5.04 -19.36
N ALA A 71 14.09 4.51 -20.18
CA ALA A 71 15.51 4.78 -20.02
C ALA A 71 15.86 6.27 -20.20
N ALA A 72 15.25 6.94 -21.17
CA ALA A 72 15.49 8.36 -21.45
C ALA A 72 14.96 9.24 -20.31
N VAL A 73 13.76 8.93 -19.79
CA VAL A 73 13.12 9.66 -18.70
C VAL A 73 13.91 9.51 -17.39
N VAL A 74 14.35 8.30 -17.06
CA VAL A 74 15.25 8.04 -15.91
C VAL A 74 16.51 8.91 -15.99
N LYS A 75 17.20 8.86 -17.14
CA LYS A 75 18.43 9.64 -17.36
C LYS A 75 18.19 11.15 -17.28
N GLU A 76 17.06 11.64 -17.76
CA GLU A 76 16.70 13.05 -17.68
C GLU A 76 16.48 13.50 -16.24
N PHE A 77 15.68 12.74 -15.48
CA PHE A 77 15.38 13.03 -14.08
C PHE A 77 16.61 12.98 -13.18
N GLU A 78 17.45 11.94 -13.32
CA GLU A 78 18.68 11.78 -12.54
C GLU A 78 19.67 12.91 -12.82
N ARG A 79 19.84 13.30 -14.09
CA ARG A 79 20.68 14.47 -14.43
C ARG A 79 20.19 15.75 -13.75
N GLU A 80 18.88 15.97 -13.69
CA GLU A 80 18.34 17.13 -13.00
C GLU A 80 18.54 17.06 -11.48
N ALA A 81 18.29 15.89 -10.88
CA ALA A 81 18.54 15.67 -9.46
C ALA A 81 20.01 15.95 -9.10
N HIS A 82 20.95 15.44 -9.90
CA HIS A 82 22.38 15.68 -9.69
C HIS A 82 22.79 17.16 -9.83
N ARG A 83 22.20 17.91 -10.77
CA ARG A 83 22.41 19.37 -10.85
C ARG A 83 21.93 20.09 -9.60
N ALA A 84 20.87 19.59 -8.97
CA ALA A 84 20.37 20.07 -7.68
C ALA A 84 21.16 19.52 -6.47
N ARG A 85 22.25 18.78 -6.69
CA ARG A 85 23.04 18.08 -5.65
C ARG A 85 22.24 17.04 -4.86
N GLU A 86 21.23 16.47 -5.49
CA GLU A 86 20.39 15.40 -4.96
C GLU A 86 20.75 14.06 -5.64
N ARG A 87 20.42 12.97 -4.96
CA ARG A 87 20.49 11.59 -5.49
C ARG A 87 19.08 11.04 -5.69
N VAL A 88 18.93 9.96 -6.43
CA VAL A 88 17.64 9.35 -6.74
C VAL A 88 17.53 7.96 -6.14
N CYS A 89 16.36 7.70 -5.54
CA CYS A 89 16.02 6.41 -4.96
C CYS A 89 14.60 6.02 -5.36
N TYR A 90 14.46 4.99 -6.18
CA TYR A 90 13.18 4.43 -6.61
C TYR A 90 12.71 3.39 -5.58
N PHE A 91 11.70 3.74 -4.79
CA PHE A 91 11.11 2.85 -3.79
C PHE A 91 9.83 2.23 -4.32
N GLY A 92 9.74 0.90 -4.35
CA GLY A 92 8.59 0.21 -4.91
C GLY A 92 8.69 0.00 -6.43
N ALA A 93 9.91 0.01 -6.97
CA ALA A 93 10.15 -0.28 -8.37
C ALA A 93 9.79 -1.73 -8.69
N GLU A 94 9.23 -1.96 -9.87
CA GLU A 94 8.81 -3.28 -10.34
C GLU A 94 9.61 -3.67 -11.61
N ALA A 95 9.30 -4.83 -12.18
CA ALA A 95 10.07 -5.47 -13.25
C ALA A 95 10.40 -4.56 -14.45
N ARG A 96 9.53 -3.61 -14.82
CA ARG A 96 9.78 -2.74 -15.98
C ARG A 96 10.98 -1.79 -15.77
N LEU A 97 11.09 -1.19 -14.58
CA LEU A 97 12.23 -0.33 -14.26
C LEU A 97 13.47 -1.16 -13.97
N GLU A 98 13.30 -2.28 -13.27
CA GLU A 98 14.39 -3.23 -13.02
C GLU A 98 15.04 -3.70 -14.33
N ALA A 99 14.25 -4.20 -15.29
CA ALA A 99 14.75 -4.64 -16.58
C ALA A 99 15.42 -3.51 -17.39
N THR A 100 14.92 -2.28 -17.26
CA THR A 100 15.53 -1.11 -17.92
C THR A 100 16.92 -0.80 -17.36
N LEU A 101 17.14 -1.03 -16.06
CA LEU A 101 18.35 -0.64 -15.36
C LEU A 101 19.29 -1.83 -15.04
N ALA A 102 18.88 -3.07 -15.29
CA ALA A 102 19.61 -4.28 -14.89
C ALA A 102 21.06 -4.34 -15.42
N GLY A 103 21.32 -3.74 -16.59
CA GLY A 103 22.65 -3.65 -17.21
C GLY A 103 23.46 -2.41 -16.82
N SER A 104 22.90 -1.49 -16.02
CA SER A 104 23.57 -0.24 -15.68
C SER A 104 24.66 -0.47 -14.61
N PRO A 105 25.90 0.03 -14.80
CA PRO A 105 26.95 -0.05 -13.79
C PRO A 105 26.77 0.99 -12.66
N ASP A 106 25.95 2.01 -12.89
CA ASP A 106 25.76 3.13 -11.95
C ASP A 106 24.52 2.96 -11.06
N HIS A 107 23.79 1.87 -11.22
CA HIS A 107 22.60 1.57 -10.42
C HIS A 107 22.84 0.37 -9.50
N SER A 108 22.19 0.39 -8.33
CA SER A 108 22.17 -0.77 -7.43
C SER A 108 20.78 -1.08 -6.92
N PHE A 109 20.53 -2.37 -6.66
CA PHE A 109 19.21 -2.95 -6.49
C PHE A 109 19.13 -3.70 -5.18
N VAL A 110 17.99 -3.61 -4.52
CA VAL A 110 17.65 -4.43 -3.37
C VAL A 110 16.22 -4.90 -3.45
N LEU A 111 16.01 -6.20 -3.26
CA LEU A 111 14.68 -6.76 -3.13
C LEU A 111 14.06 -6.31 -1.79
N LEU A 112 13.03 -5.48 -1.86
CA LEU A 112 12.25 -5.04 -0.70
C LEU A 112 11.27 -6.13 -0.25
N GLY A 113 10.83 -6.96 -1.18
CA GLY A 113 9.86 -8.03 -0.97
C GLY A 113 9.19 -8.38 -2.28
N ALA A 114 7.94 -8.85 -2.19
CA ALA A 114 7.14 -9.14 -3.37
C ALA A 114 5.68 -8.78 -3.15
N GLN A 115 4.96 -8.56 -4.23
CA GLN A 115 3.52 -8.37 -4.21
C GLN A 115 2.82 -9.58 -4.84
N PRO A 116 1.70 -10.03 -4.25
CA PRO A 116 0.93 -11.12 -4.80
C PRO A 116 0.10 -10.63 -5.99
N ALA A 117 0.02 -11.43 -7.05
CA ALA A 117 -0.73 -11.09 -8.25
C ALA A 117 -1.72 -12.19 -8.63
N TRP A 118 -2.88 -11.76 -9.13
CA TRP A 118 -3.93 -12.62 -9.66
C TRP A 118 -4.41 -12.10 -11.01
N ASP A 119 -4.88 -13.03 -11.83
CA ASP A 119 -5.88 -12.78 -12.85
C ASP A 119 -7.26 -12.78 -12.16
N PRO A 120 -8.00 -11.64 -12.14
CA PRO A 120 -9.31 -11.55 -11.51
C PRO A 120 -10.32 -12.58 -12.04
N ALA A 121 -10.25 -12.95 -13.33
CA ALA A 121 -11.15 -13.95 -13.91
C ALA A 121 -10.97 -15.35 -13.27
N ARG A 122 -9.77 -15.63 -12.75
CA ARG A 122 -9.47 -16.89 -12.05
C ARG A 122 -9.66 -16.79 -10.53
N TRP A 123 -10.10 -15.66 -9.99
CA TRP A 123 -10.16 -15.43 -8.55
C TRP A 123 -10.99 -16.49 -7.80
N VAL A 124 -12.17 -16.83 -8.32
CA VAL A 124 -13.10 -17.79 -7.71
C VAL A 124 -12.51 -19.20 -7.68
N GLU A 125 -11.91 -19.63 -8.80
CA GLU A 125 -11.20 -20.90 -8.90
C GLU A 125 -10.06 -20.97 -7.87
N ARG A 126 -9.20 -19.95 -7.84
CA ARG A 126 -8.02 -19.87 -6.98
C ARG A 126 -8.39 -19.88 -5.51
N THR A 127 -9.30 -19.02 -5.08
CA THR A 127 -9.78 -18.97 -3.68
C THR A 127 -10.62 -20.20 -3.33
N GLY A 128 -11.26 -20.83 -4.33
CA GLY A 128 -11.92 -22.13 -4.25
C GLY A 128 -10.98 -23.29 -3.85
N THR A 129 -9.67 -23.17 -4.06
CA THR A 129 -8.69 -24.15 -3.54
C THR A 129 -8.40 -23.99 -2.05
N ARG A 130 -8.91 -22.94 -1.40
CA ARG A 130 -8.59 -22.57 0.00
C ARG A 130 -9.84 -22.65 0.88
N PRO A 131 -10.13 -23.80 1.52
CA PRO A 131 -11.32 -23.98 2.37
C PRO A 131 -11.43 -22.93 3.49
N THR A 132 -10.29 -22.52 4.04
CA THR A 132 -10.21 -21.51 5.11
C THR A 132 -10.72 -20.14 4.66
N VAL A 133 -10.41 -19.70 3.44
CA VAL A 133 -10.89 -18.43 2.90
C VAL A 133 -12.39 -18.48 2.67
N ARG A 134 -12.90 -19.54 2.01
CA ARG A 134 -14.34 -19.73 1.82
C ARG A 134 -15.10 -19.76 3.13
N PHE A 135 -14.54 -20.44 4.14
CA PHE A 135 -15.12 -20.49 5.47
C PHE A 135 -15.23 -19.08 6.10
N GLN A 136 -14.18 -18.26 5.99
CA GLN A 136 -14.19 -16.90 6.53
C GLN A 136 -15.21 -16.00 5.82
N ILE A 137 -15.29 -16.06 4.49
CA ILE A 137 -16.30 -15.31 3.71
C ILE A 137 -17.72 -15.71 4.13
N ARG A 138 -18.01 -17.02 4.17
CA ARG A 138 -19.31 -17.54 4.63
C ARG A 138 -19.60 -17.18 6.09
N ARG A 139 -18.57 -17.16 6.95
CA ARG A 139 -18.68 -16.78 8.36
C ARG A 139 -19.09 -15.31 8.50
N ALA A 140 -18.52 -14.41 7.70
CA ALA A 140 -18.90 -13.01 7.69
C ALA A 140 -20.38 -12.85 7.29
N ALA A 141 -20.80 -13.50 6.19
CA ALA A 141 -22.19 -13.49 5.73
C ALA A 141 -23.17 -14.01 6.81
N ARG A 142 -22.88 -15.17 7.42
CA ARG A 142 -23.70 -15.73 8.52
C ARG A 142 -23.79 -14.82 9.75
N LYS A 143 -22.81 -13.93 9.94
CA LYS A 143 -22.79 -12.94 11.02
C LYS A 143 -23.49 -11.62 10.65
N GLY A 144 -24.20 -11.60 9.51
CA GLY A 144 -24.95 -10.45 9.03
C GLY A 144 -24.09 -9.36 8.42
N VAL A 145 -22.89 -9.69 7.92
CA VAL A 145 -22.06 -8.76 7.16
C VAL A 145 -22.58 -8.69 5.73
N VAL A 146 -22.93 -7.50 5.27
CA VAL A 146 -23.35 -7.18 3.91
C VAL A 146 -22.31 -6.26 3.28
N ILE A 147 -22.00 -6.45 2.01
CA ILE A 147 -21.02 -5.62 1.29
C ILE A 147 -21.70 -4.92 0.13
N SER A 148 -21.38 -3.65 -0.04
CA SER A 148 -21.82 -2.82 -1.16
C SER A 148 -20.66 -2.00 -1.70
N GLU A 149 -20.67 -1.75 -3.01
CA GLU A 149 -19.82 -0.74 -3.62
C GLU A 149 -20.45 0.64 -3.42
N VAL A 150 -19.63 1.63 -3.09
CA VAL A 150 -20.06 3.01 -2.83
C VAL A 150 -19.31 3.96 -3.75
N ALA A 151 -20.03 4.89 -4.38
CA ALA A 151 -19.44 5.88 -5.26
C ALA A 151 -18.44 6.79 -4.50
N PRO A 152 -17.32 7.20 -5.10
CA PRO A 152 -16.31 8.06 -4.48
C PRO A 152 -16.86 9.28 -3.74
N ALA A 153 -17.77 10.04 -4.37
CA ALA A 153 -18.34 11.24 -3.77
C ALA A 153 -19.13 10.94 -2.49
N ALA A 154 -19.93 9.87 -2.50
CA ALA A 154 -20.67 9.43 -1.33
C ALA A 154 -19.71 8.97 -0.22
N ALA A 155 -18.71 8.14 -0.57
CA ALA A 155 -17.73 7.61 0.38
C ALA A 155 -16.89 8.70 1.06
N SER A 156 -16.45 9.74 0.32
CA SER A 156 -15.68 10.86 0.87
C SER A 156 -16.48 11.67 1.90
N SER A 157 -17.79 11.78 1.71
CA SER A 157 -18.68 12.54 2.60
C SER A 157 -19.25 11.73 3.77
N ASP A 158 -19.18 10.40 3.72
CA ASP A 158 -19.80 9.50 4.70
C ASP A 158 -19.14 9.58 6.09
N PRO A 159 -19.84 10.07 7.12
CA PRO A 159 -19.31 10.15 8.49
C PRO A 159 -19.00 8.77 9.10
N SER A 160 -19.72 7.72 8.71
CA SER A 160 -19.55 6.37 9.24
C SER A 160 -18.25 5.71 8.74
N LEU A 161 -17.84 5.99 7.49
CA LEU A 161 -16.55 5.56 6.97
C LEU A 161 -15.41 6.29 7.69
N ARG A 162 -15.58 7.59 7.96
CA ARG A 162 -14.61 8.38 8.72
C ARG A 162 -14.45 7.87 10.14
N GLU A 163 -15.55 7.57 10.84
CA GLU A 163 -15.51 6.93 12.16
C GLU A 163 -14.76 5.59 12.12
N CYS A 164 -15.06 4.74 11.13
CA CYS A 164 -14.38 3.47 10.96
C CYS A 164 -12.87 3.63 10.70
N LEU A 165 -12.48 4.62 9.89
CA LEU A 165 -11.08 4.95 9.63
C LEU A 165 -10.37 5.42 10.90
N THR A 166 -10.98 6.35 11.65
CA THR A 166 -10.44 6.85 12.93
C THR A 166 -10.28 5.72 13.95
N ALA A 167 -11.28 4.87 14.10
CA ALA A 167 -11.22 3.71 14.99
C ALA A 167 -10.09 2.75 14.61
N TRP A 168 -9.91 2.49 13.31
CA TRP A 168 -8.81 1.66 12.82
C TRP A 168 -7.44 2.31 13.05
N LEU A 169 -7.29 3.61 12.76
CA LEU A 169 -6.05 4.36 12.99
C LEU A 169 -5.65 4.36 14.46
N ALA A 170 -6.61 4.46 15.38
CA ALA A 170 -6.37 4.38 16.82
C ALA A 170 -5.77 3.04 17.28
N THR A 171 -5.93 1.96 16.50
CA THR A 171 -5.29 0.66 16.78
C THR A 171 -3.84 0.57 16.31
N ARG A 172 -3.36 1.55 15.53
CA ARG A 172 -2.02 1.53 14.94
C ARG A 172 -1.02 2.17 15.92
N GLY A 173 -0.04 1.39 16.37
CA GLY A 173 0.98 1.85 17.34
C GLY A 173 2.11 2.71 16.75
N LEU A 174 2.07 3.02 15.45
CA LEU A 174 3.01 3.92 14.79
C LEU A 174 2.30 5.23 14.46
N SER A 175 3.03 6.34 14.53
CA SER A 175 2.57 7.60 13.91
C SER A 175 2.18 7.33 12.45
N PRO A 176 1.16 8.03 11.93
CA PRO A 176 0.74 7.84 10.55
C PRO A 176 1.93 7.92 9.60
N LEU A 177 2.10 6.89 8.77
CA LEU A 177 3.15 6.88 7.74
C LEU A 177 2.66 7.69 6.55
N HIS A 178 3.59 8.35 5.86
CA HIS A 178 3.33 9.15 4.67
C HIS A 178 3.97 8.51 3.42
N PHE A 179 4.01 9.24 2.31
CA PHE A 179 4.57 8.83 1.02
C PHE A 179 3.70 7.80 0.28
N LEU A 180 4.01 6.51 0.32
CA LEU A 180 3.18 5.46 -0.32
C LEU A 180 2.03 4.95 0.58
N VAL A 181 1.89 5.53 1.76
CA VAL A 181 0.78 5.30 2.67
C VAL A 181 0.11 6.65 2.89
N GLU A 182 -1.21 6.72 2.62
CA GLU A 182 -2.03 7.91 2.86
C GLU A 182 -3.00 7.60 4.01
N PRO A 183 -2.77 8.12 5.23
CA PRO A 183 -3.64 7.90 6.37
C PRO A 183 -5.06 8.42 6.16
N ASP A 184 -5.23 9.53 5.45
CA ASP A 184 -6.56 10.07 5.12
C ASP A 184 -7.02 9.59 3.74
N THR A 185 -7.27 8.29 3.66
CA THR A 185 -7.67 7.64 2.40
C THR A 185 -9.00 8.12 1.82
N LEU A 186 -9.83 8.81 2.60
CA LEU A 186 -11.16 9.27 2.16
C LEU A 186 -11.11 10.67 1.55
N ALA A 187 -10.03 11.43 1.77
CA ALA A 187 -9.86 12.78 1.22
C ALA A 187 -9.67 12.77 -0.31
N THR A 188 -9.11 11.70 -0.88
CA THR A 188 -8.90 11.57 -2.32
C THR A 188 -9.44 10.22 -2.79
N LEU A 189 -10.60 10.20 -3.45
CA LEU A 189 -11.22 8.96 -3.95
C LEU A 189 -11.45 8.94 -5.47
N THR A 190 -11.01 9.97 -6.18
CA THR A 190 -11.09 10.03 -7.65
C THR A 190 -10.47 8.79 -8.29
N ASP A 191 -11.16 8.20 -9.28
CA ASP A 191 -10.82 6.95 -9.98
C ASP A 191 -10.60 5.70 -9.11
N ARG A 192 -10.96 5.78 -7.83
CA ARG A 192 -10.89 4.65 -6.91
C ARG A 192 -12.24 3.97 -6.80
N ARG A 193 -12.21 2.67 -6.51
CA ARG A 193 -13.40 1.89 -6.15
C ARG A 193 -13.39 1.63 -4.65
N ILE A 194 -14.57 1.76 -4.03
CA ILE A 194 -14.72 1.67 -2.58
C ILE A 194 -15.77 0.62 -2.29
N PHE A 195 -15.39 -0.40 -1.54
CA PHE A 195 -16.30 -1.45 -1.08
C PHE A 195 -16.42 -1.35 0.43
N VAL A 196 -17.65 -1.31 0.92
CA VAL A 196 -17.98 -1.06 2.32
C VAL A 196 -18.71 -2.26 2.89
N ALA A 197 -18.32 -2.67 4.10
CA ALA A 197 -18.95 -3.72 4.86
C ALA A 197 -19.86 -3.11 5.93
N HIS A 198 -21.13 -3.48 5.90
CA HIS A 198 -22.14 -3.09 6.86
C HIS A 198 -22.58 -4.28 7.71
N ARG A 199 -22.89 -4.02 8.98
CA ARG A 199 -23.51 -5.00 9.88
C ARG A 199 -24.44 -4.28 10.84
N ALA A 200 -25.70 -4.71 10.90
CA ALA A 200 -26.74 -4.09 11.74
C ALA A 200 -26.79 -2.56 11.57
N GLY A 201 -26.77 -2.08 10.32
CA GLY A 201 -26.82 -0.65 9.99
C GLY A 201 -25.53 0.13 10.23
N ARG A 202 -24.45 -0.49 10.76
CA ARG A 202 -23.17 0.17 11.01
C ARG A 202 -22.11 -0.23 9.99
N THR A 203 -21.30 0.73 9.57
CA THR A 203 -20.06 0.50 8.80
C THR A 203 -19.01 -0.13 9.70
N ILE A 204 -18.50 -1.31 9.29
CA ILE A 204 -17.55 -2.10 10.08
C ILE A 204 -16.23 -2.36 9.33
N GLY A 205 -16.09 -1.85 8.12
CA GLY A 205 -14.85 -1.93 7.37
C GLY A 205 -15.05 -1.52 5.93
N PHE A 206 -13.96 -1.22 5.25
CA PHE A 206 -13.97 -0.91 3.83
C PHE A 206 -12.62 -1.19 3.19
N VAL A 207 -12.62 -1.33 1.86
CA VAL A 207 -11.40 -1.38 1.05
C VAL A 207 -11.46 -0.31 -0.02
N VAL A 208 -10.29 0.26 -0.32
CA VAL A 208 -10.10 1.21 -1.42
C VAL A 208 -9.19 0.54 -2.45
N ALA A 209 -9.61 0.58 -3.71
CA ALA A 209 -8.84 0.04 -4.84
C ALA A 209 -8.53 1.13 -5.86
N SER A 210 -7.24 1.26 -6.20
CA SER A 210 -6.72 2.20 -7.19
C SER A 210 -6.45 1.49 -8.51
N ILE A 211 -6.68 2.19 -9.63
CA ILE A 211 -6.46 1.64 -10.97
C ILE A 211 -4.96 1.50 -11.30
N VAL A 212 -4.62 0.49 -12.09
CA VAL A 212 -3.30 0.24 -12.71
C VAL A 212 -3.50 0.18 -14.24
N PRO A 213 -3.61 1.33 -14.91
CA PRO A 213 -4.19 1.44 -16.25
C PRO A 213 -3.46 0.62 -17.31
N ALA A 214 -2.13 0.71 -17.37
CA ALA A 214 -1.33 0.01 -18.38
C ALA A 214 -1.31 -1.51 -18.18
N ARG A 215 -1.90 -2.03 -17.09
CA ARG A 215 -2.09 -3.46 -16.83
C ARG A 215 -3.56 -3.88 -16.86
N ARG A 216 -4.48 -2.96 -17.21
CA ARG A 216 -5.94 -3.14 -17.09
C ARG A 216 -6.30 -3.75 -15.72
N GLY A 217 -5.71 -3.20 -14.66
CA GLY A 217 -5.73 -3.84 -13.36
C GLY A 217 -6.00 -2.90 -12.20
N TRP A 218 -5.94 -3.47 -11.00
CA TRP A 218 -6.28 -2.78 -9.75
C TRP A 218 -5.30 -3.14 -8.63
N LEU A 219 -4.94 -2.15 -7.82
CA LEU A 219 -4.27 -2.31 -6.54
C LEU A 219 -5.32 -2.11 -5.44
N VAL A 220 -5.59 -3.14 -4.65
CA VAL A 220 -6.33 -2.94 -3.39
C VAL A 220 -5.35 -2.36 -2.37
N GLU A 221 -5.38 -1.05 -2.23
CA GLU A 221 -4.36 -0.27 -1.52
C GLU A 221 -4.57 -0.27 0.00
N GLN A 222 -5.82 -0.19 0.46
CA GLN A 222 -6.14 -0.06 1.88
C GLN A 222 -7.18 -1.07 2.34
N PHE A 223 -6.97 -1.56 3.57
CA PHE A 223 -7.76 -2.61 4.22
C PHE A 223 -8.21 -2.12 5.60
N ILE A 224 -9.31 -1.38 5.65
CA ILE A 224 -9.78 -0.76 6.89
C ILE A 224 -10.79 -1.69 7.55
N ARG A 225 -10.49 -2.10 8.79
CA ARG A 225 -11.33 -3.02 9.57
C ARG A 225 -11.62 -2.40 10.92
N HIS A 226 -12.89 -2.19 11.23
CA HIS A 226 -13.30 -1.77 12.57
C HIS A 226 -12.91 -2.86 13.59
N PRO A 227 -12.46 -2.51 14.81
CA PRO A 227 -12.11 -3.50 15.85
C PRO A 227 -13.22 -4.53 16.14
N ASP A 228 -14.48 -4.08 16.11
CA ASP A 228 -15.66 -4.92 16.35
C ASP A 228 -16.10 -5.75 15.12
N ALA A 229 -15.43 -5.59 13.98
CA ALA A 229 -15.79 -6.30 12.76
C ALA A 229 -15.58 -7.81 12.94
N PRO A 230 -16.57 -8.65 12.58
CA PRO A 230 -16.41 -10.10 12.62
C PRO A 230 -15.20 -10.61 11.84
N ASN A 231 -14.62 -11.72 12.29
CA ASN A 231 -13.65 -12.47 11.48
C ASN A 231 -14.29 -12.87 10.15
N GLY A 232 -13.54 -12.68 9.06
CA GLY A 232 -14.02 -12.88 7.69
C GLY A 232 -14.43 -11.60 6.97
N THR A 233 -14.60 -10.47 7.66
CA THR A 233 -15.04 -9.21 7.04
C THR A 233 -14.06 -8.76 5.95
N MET A 234 -12.75 -8.81 6.21
CA MET A 234 -11.75 -8.40 5.21
C MET A 234 -11.65 -9.38 4.04
N GLU A 235 -11.78 -10.68 4.31
CA GLU A 235 -11.84 -11.69 3.25
C GLU A 235 -13.02 -11.48 2.33
N ALA A 236 -14.19 -11.16 2.91
CA ALA A 236 -15.40 -10.87 2.14
C ALA A 236 -15.27 -9.57 1.34
N LEU A 237 -14.70 -8.49 1.93
CA LEU A 237 -14.46 -7.22 1.23
C LEU A 237 -13.52 -7.40 0.03
N ILE A 238 -12.41 -8.11 0.21
CA ILE A 238 -11.46 -8.38 -0.88
C ILE A 238 -12.12 -9.27 -1.94
N ASP A 239 -12.88 -10.28 -1.55
CA ASP A 239 -13.60 -11.14 -2.49
C ASP A 239 -14.61 -10.34 -3.33
N ALA A 240 -15.38 -9.45 -2.71
CA ALA A 240 -16.31 -8.57 -3.41
C ALA A 240 -15.59 -7.62 -4.38
N ALA A 241 -14.50 -6.97 -3.92
CA ALA A 241 -13.73 -6.05 -4.74
C ALA A 241 -13.11 -6.74 -5.96
N VAL A 242 -12.52 -7.93 -5.78
CA VAL A 242 -11.88 -8.66 -6.89
C VAL A 242 -12.91 -9.19 -7.89
N ARG A 243 -14.07 -9.66 -7.43
CA ARG A 243 -15.17 -10.08 -8.32
C ARG A 243 -15.68 -8.91 -9.15
N ALA A 244 -15.93 -7.77 -8.52
CA ALA A 244 -16.46 -6.61 -9.20
C ALA A 244 -15.51 -6.08 -10.30
N VAL A 245 -14.19 -6.07 -10.06
CA VAL A 245 -13.22 -5.70 -11.12
C VAL A 245 -13.05 -6.80 -12.17
N ALA A 246 -13.29 -8.07 -11.83
CA ALA A 246 -13.29 -9.17 -12.80
C ALA A 246 -14.47 -9.05 -13.77
N ASP A 247 -15.65 -8.68 -13.26
CA ASP A 247 -16.86 -8.45 -14.06
C ASP A 247 -16.66 -7.29 -15.05
N ASP A 248 -15.85 -6.28 -14.70
CA ASP A 248 -15.44 -5.18 -15.59
C ASP A 248 -14.30 -5.57 -16.57
N GLY A 249 -13.87 -6.84 -16.58
CA GLY A 249 -12.83 -7.33 -17.48
C GLY A 249 -11.41 -6.92 -17.12
N ALA A 250 -11.11 -6.71 -15.83
CA ALA A 250 -9.75 -6.49 -15.36
C ALA A 250 -8.88 -7.74 -15.56
N ALA A 251 -7.62 -7.53 -15.97
CA ALA A 251 -6.65 -8.59 -16.25
C ALA A 251 -5.60 -8.76 -15.13
N TYR A 252 -5.59 -7.85 -14.17
CA TYR A 252 -4.60 -7.85 -13.09
C TYR A 252 -5.20 -7.31 -11.79
N VAL A 253 -4.96 -8.00 -10.69
CA VAL A 253 -5.17 -7.44 -9.35
C VAL A 253 -4.02 -7.80 -8.43
N THR A 254 -3.70 -6.88 -7.53
CA THR A 254 -2.70 -7.07 -6.47
C THR A 254 -3.21 -6.50 -5.15
N LEU A 255 -2.72 -7.06 -4.06
CA LEU A 255 -2.93 -6.51 -2.70
C LEU A 255 -1.74 -5.64 -2.27
N GLY A 256 -0.84 -5.31 -3.19
CA GLY A 256 0.37 -4.51 -2.98
C GLY A 256 1.50 -5.26 -2.28
N LEU A 257 2.59 -4.54 -2.01
CA LEU A 257 3.82 -5.07 -1.41
C LEU A 257 3.58 -5.85 -0.10
N SER A 258 4.18 -7.03 0.00
CA SER A 258 4.52 -7.68 1.26
C SER A 258 6.02 -7.50 1.52
N PRO A 259 6.42 -6.58 2.42
CA PRO A 259 7.82 -6.35 2.70
C PRO A 259 8.48 -7.61 3.23
N LEU A 260 9.71 -7.88 2.77
CA LEU A 260 10.54 -9.03 3.13
C LEU A 260 9.92 -10.41 2.80
N ALA A 261 8.82 -10.44 2.03
CA ALA A 261 8.30 -11.68 1.50
C ALA A 261 9.32 -12.31 0.55
N PRO A 262 9.60 -13.62 0.68
CA PRO A 262 10.53 -14.30 -0.20
C PRO A 262 9.93 -14.37 -1.62
N CYS A 263 10.76 -14.16 -2.63
CA CYS A 263 10.38 -14.33 -4.03
C CYS A 263 11.32 -15.35 -4.67
N PRO A 264 10.99 -16.66 -4.65
CA PRO A 264 11.88 -17.73 -5.12
C PRO A 264 12.22 -17.65 -6.61
N ARG A 265 11.39 -16.95 -7.41
CA ARG A 265 11.57 -16.71 -8.85
C ARG A 265 12.16 -15.35 -9.19
N ALA A 266 12.51 -14.54 -8.19
CA ALA A 266 13.31 -13.36 -8.47
C ALA A 266 14.73 -13.87 -8.75
N ASP A 267 15.18 -13.75 -9.99
CA ASP A 267 16.60 -13.90 -10.27
C ASP A 267 17.35 -12.95 -9.30
N PRO A 268 18.43 -13.41 -8.65
CA PRO A 268 19.24 -12.49 -7.87
C PRO A 268 19.62 -11.34 -8.82
N PRO A 269 19.41 -10.07 -8.41
CA PRO A 269 19.72 -8.94 -9.28
C PRO A 269 21.15 -9.13 -9.79
N ARG A 270 21.34 -9.03 -11.12
CA ARG A 270 22.56 -9.42 -11.82
C ARG A 270 23.81 -8.64 -11.40
N GLN A 271 23.69 -7.68 -10.47
CA GLN A 271 24.80 -6.90 -9.92
C GLN A 271 24.65 -6.72 -8.40
N SER A 272 25.77 -6.94 -7.69
CA SER A 272 26.01 -6.76 -6.26
C SER A 272 24.89 -7.29 -5.36
N GLY A 273 24.99 -8.56 -4.95
CA GLY A 273 24.18 -9.08 -3.85
C GLY A 273 24.23 -8.14 -2.64
N PRO A 274 23.13 -7.99 -1.87
CA PRO A 274 23.06 -7.02 -0.81
C PRO A 274 24.24 -7.20 0.15
N SER A 275 24.89 -6.09 0.48
CA SER A 275 26.01 -6.06 1.43
C SER A 275 25.64 -6.80 2.71
N TRP A 276 26.64 -7.39 3.37
CA TRP A 276 26.43 -8.16 4.60
C TRP A 276 25.61 -7.39 5.64
N TRP A 277 25.87 -6.09 5.81
CA TRP A 277 25.14 -5.23 6.75
C TRP A 277 23.66 -5.09 6.38
N LEU A 278 23.32 -5.04 5.09
CA LEU A 278 21.95 -4.86 4.63
C LEU A 278 21.15 -6.16 4.76
N ARG A 279 21.80 -7.31 4.52
CA ARG A 279 21.25 -8.62 4.86
C ARG A 279 20.96 -8.73 6.35
N SER A 280 21.90 -8.29 7.20
CA SER A 280 21.72 -8.26 8.65
C SER A 280 20.58 -7.33 9.07
N LEU A 281 20.47 -6.15 8.46
CA LEU A 281 19.36 -5.21 8.70
C LEU A 281 18.01 -5.84 8.37
N PHE A 282 17.86 -6.44 7.19
CA PHE A 282 16.60 -7.11 6.82
C PHE A 282 16.28 -8.34 7.66
N TYR A 283 17.30 -9.12 8.04
CA TYR A 283 17.12 -10.20 8.99
C TYR A 283 16.59 -9.69 10.33
N LEU A 284 17.21 -8.62 10.87
CA LEU A 284 16.80 -7.98 12.11
C LEU A 284 15.37 -7.44 12.01
N MET A 285 15.03 -6.74 10.92
CA MET A 285 13.68 -6.26 10.65
C MET A 285 12.67 -7.40 10.58
N ARG A 286 13.01 -8.53 9.93
CA ARG A 286 12.10 -9.69 9.84
C ARG A 286 11.95 -10.44 11.17
N ARG A 287 12.97 -10.40 12.04
CA ARG A 287 12.98 -11.09 13.34
C ARG A 287 12.34 -10.25 14.44
N PHE A 288 12.67 -8.97 14.53
CA PHE A 288 12.29 -8.07 15.62
C PHE A 288 11.28 -6.98 15.21
N GLY A 289 11.09 -6.77 13.90
CA GLY A 289 10.16 -5.75 13.39
C GLY A 289 8.70 -6.00 13.74
N ARG A 290 8.31 -7.20 14.19
CA ARG A 290 6.94 -7.50 14.67
C ARG A 290 6.42 -6.52 15.71
N ARG A 291 7.31 -5.94 16.52
CA ARG A 291 6.99 -4.92 17.52
C ARG A 291 6.38 -3.65 16.89
N PHE A 292 6.80 -3.33 15.67
CA PHE A 292 6.43 -2.11 14.94
C PHE A 292 5.50 -2.40 13.74
N TYR A 293 5.68 -3.54 13.07
CA TYR A 293 4.89 -3.97 11.91
C TYR A 293 4.93 -5.51 11.73
N ASP A 294 3.78 -6.19 11.72
CA ASP A 294 3.72 -7.65 11.53
C ASP A 294 3.82 -8.04 10.04
N PHE A 295 5.04 -7.94 9.49
CA PHE A 295 5.35 -8.30 8.10
C PHE A 295 4.92 -9.74 7.77
N ARG A 296 5.17 -10.69 8.68
CA ARG A 296 4.81 -12.11 8.48
C ARG A 296 3.30 -12.33 8.52
N GLY A 297 2.58 -11.63 9.39
CA GLY A 297 1.12 -11.68 9.44
C GLY A 297 0.50 -11.17 8.15
N LEU A 298 1.00 -10.05 7.62
CA LEU A 298 0.55 -9.49 6.34
C LEU A 298 0.85 -10.43 5.16
N GLU A 299 2.06 -11.00 5.09
CA GLU A 299 2.45 -12.00 4.09
C GLU A 299 1.53 -13.22 4.13
N ARG A 300 1.25 -13.77 5.31
CA ARG A 300 0.33 -14.91 5.50
C ARG A 300 -1.11 -14.54 5.11
N PHE A 301 -1.55 -13.34 5.49
CA PHE A 301 -2.88 -12.84 5.14
C PHE A 301 -3.06 -12.74 3.64
N LYS A 302 -2.06 -12.25 2.90
CA LYS A 302 -2.12 -12.15 1.43
C LYS A 302 -1.96 -13.53 0.76
N SER A 303 -1.04 -14.36 1.24
CA SER A 303 -0.79 -15.72 0.73
C SER A 303 -2.01 -16.65 0.80
N LYS A 304 -2.92 -16.44 1.76
CA LYS A 304 -4.09 -17.31 1.92
C LYS A 304 -5.05 -17.26 0.74
N PHE A 305 -5.04 -16.18 -0.05
CA PHE A 305 -5.89 -16.01 -1.24
C PHE A 305 -5.31 -16.71 -2.49
N ALA A 306 -4.30 -17.58 -2.33
CA ALA A 306 -3.71 -18.38 -3.41
C ALA A 306 -3.28 -17.56 -4.64
N PRO A 307 -2.37 -16.58 -4.50
CA PRO A 307 -1.84 -15.80 -5.64
C PRO A 307 -1.24 -16.68 -6.71
N MET A 308 -1.45 -16.31 -7.98
CA MET A 308 -0.90 -17.04 -9.14
C MET A 308 0.61 -16.89 -9.22
N ARG A 309 1.11 -15.70 -8.86
CA ARG A 309 2.53 -15.38 -8.80
C ARG A 309 2.80 -14.34 -7.74
N TRP A 310 4.07 -14.25 -7.35
CA TRP A 310 4.62 -13.17 -6.55
C TRP A 310 5.56 -12.37 -7.45
N GLU A 311 5.28 -11.08 -7.59
CA GLU A 311 6.08 -10.15 -8.41
C GLU A 311 7.07 -9.44 -7.50
N PRO A 312 8.38 -9.44 -7.83
CA PRO A 312 9.39 -8.81 -7.00
C PRO A 312 9.26 -7.29 -7.03
N VAL A 313 9.52 -6.68 -5.88
CA VAL A 313 9.49 -5.22 -5.70
C VAL A 313 10.82 -4.77 -5.13
N TYR A 314 11.40 -3.76 -5.75
CA TYR A 314 12.77 -3.35 -5.55
C TYR A 314 12.87 -1.94 -4.96
N LEU A 315 13.98 -1.72 -4.29
CA LEU A 315 14.60 -0.43 -4.14
C LEU A 315 15.71 -0.34 -5.17
N ILE A 316 15.73 0.76 -5.93
CA ILE A 316 16.80 1.02 -6.91
C ILE A 316 17.38 2.40 -6.62
N THR A 317 18.70 2.52 -6.57
CA THR A 317 19.38 3.82 -6.39
C THR A 317 20.26 4.11 -7.58
N ASP A 318 20.41 5.39 -7.93
CA ASP A 318 21.37 5.94 -8.91
C ASP A 318 22.84 5.91 -8.42
N GLN A 319 23.13 5.00 -7.48
CA GLN A 319 24.44 4.80 -6.88
C GLN A 319 24.89 3.37 -7.13
N ARG A 320 26.20 3.18 -7.30
CA ARG A 320 26.83 1.85 -7.45
C ARG A 320 26.62 0.90 -6.27
N ARG A 321 26.32 1.44 -5.09
CA ARG A 321 26.03 0.68 -3.88
C ARG A 321 24.93 1.39 -3.09
N ILE A 322 24.06 0.61 -2.49
CA ILE A 322 23.08 1.13 -1.55
C ILE A 322 23.80 1.59 -0.29
N THR A 323 23.49 2.81 0.12
CA THR A 323 24.12 3.50 1.25
C THR A 323 23.18 3.58 2.45
N LEU A 324 23.74 3.75 3.66
CA LEU A 324 22.94 4.01 4.85
C LEU A 324 22.10 5.30 4.71
N SER A 325 22.63 6.31 4.01
CA SER A 325 21.88 7.54 3.72
C SER A 325 20.68 7.31 2.81
N ALA A 326 20.76 6.38 1.85
CA ALA A 326 19.60 6.00 1.03
C ALA A 326 18.53 5.29 1.88
N MET A 327 18.93 4.38 2.79
CA MET A 327 18.00 3.74 3.74
C MET A 327 17.35 4.76 4.68
N TYR A 328 18.14 5.70 5.19
CA TYR A 328 17.64 6.79 6.03
C TYR A 328 16.66 7.68 5.28
N ALA A 329 16.96 8.05 4.03
CA ALA A 329 16.07 8.86 3.20
C ALA A 329 14.71 8.19 2.98
N VAL A 330 14.71 6.88 2.69
CA VAL A 330 13.47 6.09 2.60
C VAL A 330 12.71 6.09 3.92
N ALA A 331 13.37 5.80 5.04
CA ALA A 331 12.72 5.82 6.35
C ALA A 331 12.17 7.21 6.71
N ALA A 332 12.90 8.27 6.36
CA ALA A 332 12.49 9.66 6.55
C ALA A 332 11.28 10.03 5.68
N ALA A 333 11.22 9.57 4.43
CA ALA A 333 10.07 9.75 3.54
C ALA A 333 8.78 9.19 4.16
N PHE A 334 8.83 7.99 4.75
CA PHE A 334 7.67 7.38 5.41
C PHE A 334 7.31 8.01 6.76
N THR A 335 8.24 8.69 7.44
CA THR A 335 8.05 9.20 8.82
C THR A 335 7.95 10.73 8.92
N GLY A 336 7.88 11.44 7.79
CA GLY A 336 7.81 12.90 7.77
C GLY A 336 9.11 13.59 8.21
N GLY A 337 10.28 13.00 7.90
CA GLY A 337 11.59 13.64 8.05
C GLY A 337 12.37 13.33 9.34
N ALA A 338 11.80 12.60 10.31
CA ALA A 338 12.50 12.28 11.56
C ALA A 338 12.32 10.81 12.01
N PRO A 339 12.93 9.83 11.30
CA PRO A 339 12.67 8.41 11.53
C PRO A 339 13.05 7.95 12.93
N LEU A 340 14.20 8.40 13.46
CA LEU A 340 14.66 8.04 14.81
C LEU A 340 13.68 8.50 15.90
N ARG A 341 13.09 9.69 15.75
CA ARG A 341 12.08 10.21 16.69
C ARG A 341 10.77 9.45 16.59
N ALA A 342 10.35 9.08 15.37
CA ALA A 342 9.15 8.27 15.15
C ALA A 342 9.28 6.88 15.79
N PHE A 343 10.42 6.21 15.60
CA PHE A 343 10.70 4.91 16.23
C PHE A 343 10.84 5.00 17.75
N ALA A 344 11.46 6.06 18.28
CA ALA A 344 11.54 6.29 19.73
C ALA A 344 10.16 6.51 20.36
N ARG A 345 9.30 7.34 19.74
CA ARG A 345 7.92 7.56 20.19
C ARG A 345 7.10 6.27 20.17
N ALA A 346 7.22 5.48 19.10
CA ALA A 346 6.55 4.18 19.02
C ALA A 346 7.02 3.22 20.11
N SER A 347 8.32 3.22 20.42
CA SER A 347 8.91 2.39 21.48
C SER A 347 8.41 2.80 22.87
N LEU A 348 8.34 4.11 23.15
CA LEU A 348 7.81 4.67 24.40
C LEU A 348 6.30 4.42 24.56
N ALA A 349 5.49 4.66 23.53
CA ALA A 349 4.04 4.39 23.54
C ALA A 349 3.72 2.92 23.81
N SER A 350 4.64 2.03 23.43
CA SER A 350 4.51 0.59 23.61
C SER A 350 4.97 0.07 24.98
N LEU A 351 5.62 0.91 25.78
CA LEU A 351 6.05 0.65 27.17
C LEU A 351 5.05 1.19 28.20
N ILE A 352 4.19 2.15 27.81
CA ILE A 352 3.06 2.59 28.61
C ILE A 352 1.99 1.49 28.49
N PRO A 353 1.63 0.76 29.56
CA PRO A 353 0.52 -0.17 29.51
C PRO A 353 -0.71 0.66 29.16
N SER A 354 -1.26 0.48 27.96
CA SER A 354 -2.57 1.05 27.64
C SER A 354 -3.51 0.61 28.75
N CYS A 355 -4.04 1.57 29.51
CA CYS A 355 -4.96 1.33 30.59
C CYS A 355 -6.10 0.46 30.02
N ARG A 356 -6.13 -0.82 30.40
CA ARG A 356 -7.28 -1.69 30.15
C ARG A 356 -8.45 -1.00 30.84
N GLN A 357 -9.37 -0.41 30.07
CA GLN A 357 -10.66 -0.08 30.65
C GLN A 357 -11.37 -1.40 31.04
N PRO A 358 -11.91 -1.49 32.27
CA PRO A 358 -12.52 -2.69 32.79
C PRO A 358 -13.94 -2.83 32.22
N GLY A 359 -14.27 -3.99 31.65
CA GLY A 359 -15.57 -4.21 31.03
C GLY A 359 -15.93 -5.67 30.84
N ALA A 360 -15.81 -6.48 31.89
CA ALA A 360 -16.46 -7.78 31.98
C ALA A 360 -16.79 -8.10 33.44
N ALA A 361 -17.62 -7.27 34.06
CA ALA A 361 -18.34 -7.67 35.27
C ALA A 361 -19.28 -8.83 34.88
N ARG A 362 -18.96 -10.03 35.34
CA ARG A 362 -19.85 -11.18 35.32
C ARG A 362 -21.10 -10.83 36.12
N ALA A 363 -22.18 -10.45 35.46
CA ALA A 363 -23.51 -10.49 36.05
C ALA A 363 -23.92 -11.96 36.20
N ARG A 364 -23.63 -12.56 37.37
CA ARG A 364 -24.35 -13.75 37.83
C ARG A 364 -25.78 -13.31 38.13
N VAL A 365 -26.69 -13.50 37.18
CA VAL A 365 -28.11 -13.51 37.47
C VAL A 365 -28.38 -14.75 38.34
N ARG A 366 -28.64 -14.51 39.62
CA ARG A 366 -29.23 -15.50 40.53
C ARG A 366 -30.69 -15.68 40.12
N SER A 367 -31.02 -16.77 39.44
CA SER A 367 -32.39 -17.28 39.40
C SER A 367 -32.65 -18.10 40.67
N ARG A 368 -33.41 -17.54 41.60
CA ARG A 368 -34.13 -18.29 42.64
C ARG A 368 -35.21 -19.14 41.96
N PRO A 369 -35.39 -20.41 42.34
CA PRO A 369 -36.72 -21.02 42.32
C PRO A 369 -37.32 -20.95 43.74
N ALA A 370 -38.46 -20.28 43.87
CA ALA A 370 -39.43 -20.57 44.94
C ALA A 370 -40.22 -21.81 44.49
N GLY A 371 -40.12 -22.94 45.21
CA GLY A 371 -41.20 -23.55 46.01
C GLY A 371 -42.24 -24.27 45.13
N ALA A 372 -42.75 -25.49 45.36
CA ALA A 372 -42.77 -26.49 46.43
C ALA A 372 -43.37 -27.79 45.77
N PRO A 373 -44.00 -28.78 46.43
CA PRO A 373 -43.86 -29.33 47.78
C PRO A 373 -43.63 -30.86 47.78
N SER A 374 -43.19 -31.43 48.91
CA SER A 374 -43.66 -32.68 49.56
C SER A 374 -42.69 -33.00 50.71
#